data_AF-A0A074S5A5-F1
#
_entry.id   AF-A0A074S5A5-F1
#
_cell.length_a   1.000
_cell.length_b   1.000
_cell.length_c   1.000
_cell.angle_alpha   90.00
_cell.angle_beta   90.00
_cell.angle_gamma   90.00
#
_symmetry.space_group_name_H-M   'P 1'
#
loop_
_entity.id
_entity.type
_entity.pdbx_description
1 polymer ?
#
loop_
_entity_poly.entity_id
_entity_poly.type
_entity_poly.pdbx_seq_one_letter_code
_entity_poly.pdbx_strand_id
1 'polypeptide(L)'
;MADEPALLKPALDENLPEIYAMSLEDWNRMYDLIAATRGLIARDIFALTGHFPDPEDQGPNPRMYRAAFDISTCTLPAGMVIRQKCDIDSIIAIILGNLPLKPNFVFDYFMLADIRHTLNSNLHIPGIVPLHMIPNCRFGEVEGFLIRSFFPGLIGDERLSRQKNKNYVSEEFLRPLYDLAIRQAANNLPGDVSRRFPATFGNEMFRAAGNAQDEAGEAHAGPAQQSAKRIPGQYYPAWMADIQRFVEETPELVWAVGMILVLEKKGMKNTRDSDHLPPEEPLAIDGNLIDPRNSCTRAIRRLLQPFDIEGFEPRRLYLDIATTVSASITVDGEERPVSLFVKTEYHPQIMNHFTGMPINDCELWARTSSGGYSKDEDAHLGSLGGLRHDVREPGELGVENCQVYPTSKDLIYNLNLAHKAKRTSPHKIISNWKTERSTFYIPLQETFLDASPAHDIAIRFESRSEYESYPYIHLFLPLILLAQWLVWMENPIY
;
A
#
# COMPACT_ATOMS: atom_id res chain seq x y z
N MET A 1 36.01 -22.52 30.71
CA MET A 1 35.83 -21.25 29.99
C MET A 1 35.56 -21.63 28.56
N ALA A 2 34.30 -21.51 28.13
CA ALA A 2 33.91 -21.81 26.76
C ALA A 2 34.09 -20.53 25.95
N ASP A 3 34.85 -20.61 24.85
CA ASP A 3 35.07 -19.51 23.92
C ASP A 3 33.73 -19.08 23.30
N GLU A 4 33.44 -17.77 23.37
CA GLU A 4 32.36 -17.16 22.59
C GLU A 4 32.66 -17.32 21.09
N PRO A 5 31.67 -17.69 20.25
CA PRO A 5 31.86 -17.70 18.82
C PRO A 5 32.06 -16.26 18.35
N ALA A 6 33.27 -15.94 17.89
CA ALA A 6 33.57 -14.69 17.21
C ALA A 6 32.60 -14.53 16.03
N LEU A 7 31.65 -13.60 16.16
CA LEU A 7 30.84 -13.10 15.05
C LEU A 7 31.82 -12.56 14.00
N LEU A 8 32.06 -13.34 12.94
CA LEU A 8 32.68 -12.88 11.71
C LEU A 8 31.82 -11.73 11.17
N LYS A 9 32.13 -10.50 11.57
CA LYS A 9 31.74 -9.33 10.77
C LYS A 9 32.31 -9.60 9.38
N PRO A 10 31.51 -9.55 8.30
CA PRO A 10 32.07 -9.64 6.96
C PRO A 10 33.19 -8.60 6.87
N ALA A 11 34.38 -9.02 6.43
CA ALA A 11 35.50 -8.12 6.24
C ALA A 11 35.02 -6.99 5.33
N LEU A 12 34.86 -5.80 5.89
CA LEU A 12 34.59 -4.60 5.12
C LEU A 12 35.82 -4.40 4.24
N ASP A 13 35.61 -4.37 2.93
CA ASP A 13 36.68 -3.99 2.02
C ASP A 13 37.01 -2.51 2.26
N GLU A 14 38.11 -2.26 2.97
CA GLU A 14 38.58 -0.92 3.27
C GLU A 14 39.33 -0.29 2.08
N ASN A 15 39.62 -1.07 1.02
CA ASN A 15 40.36 -0.63 -0.16
C ASN A 15 39.45 -0.29 -1.34
N LEU A 16 38.21 0.14 -1.07
CA LEU A 16 37.31 0.53 -2.15
C LEU A 16 37.85 1.76 -2.89
N PRO A 17 37.68 1.82 -4.23
CA PRO A 17 38.13 2.98 -5.00
C PRO A 17 37.49 4.29 -4.53
N GLU A 18 38.18 5.40 -4.75
CA GLU A 18 37.69 6.74 -4.37
C GLU A 18 36.38 7.07 -5.09
N ILE A 19 35.51 7.82 -4.41
CA ILE A 19 34.23 8.26 -4.99
C ILE A 19 34.46 9.55 -5.78
N TYR A 20 34.04 9.56 -7.03
CA TYR A 20 34.07 10.73 -7.91
C TYR A 20 32.62 11.22 -8.11
N ALA A 21 32.34 12.44 -7.67
CA ALA A 21 31.01 13.05 -7.84
C ALA A 21 30.83 13.50 -9.30
N MET A 22 29.72 13.14 -9.92
CA MET A 22 29.46 13.38 -11.35
C MET A 22 28.05 13.92 -11.57
N SER A 23 27.95 15.01 -12.31
CA SER A 23 26.66 15.45 -12.88
C SER A 23 26.16 14.43 -13.93
N LEU A 24 24.90 14.55 -14.36
CA LEU A 24 24.37 13.74 -15.47
C LEU A 24 25.14 13.98 -16.78
N GLU A 25 25.56 15.22 -17.02
CA GLU A 25 26.38 15.58 -18.17
C GLU A 25 27.76 14.90 -18.11
N ASP A 26 28.41 14.94 -16.95
CA ASP A 26 29.69 14.24 -16.73
C ASP A 26 29.54 12.74 -16.90
N TRP A 27 28.45 12.16 -16.39
CA TRP A 27 28.16 10.74 -16.55
C TRP A 27 28.07 10.34 -18.01
N ASN A 28 27.29 11.08 -18.81
CA ASN A 28 27.15 10.83 -20.25
C ASN A 28 28.47 11.02 -20.99
N ARG A 29 29.20 12.09 -20.70
CA ARG A 29 30.54 12.34 -21.26
C ARG A 29 31.51 11.20 -20.94
N MET A 30 31.49 10.70 -19.71
CA MET A 30 32.34 9.59 -19.29
C MET A 30 31.94 8.27 -19.96
N TYR A 31 30.64 8.02 -20.09
CA TYR A 31 30.11 6.85 -20.81
C TYR A 31 30.67 6.82 -22.24
N ASP A 32 30.59 7.93 -22.97
CA ASP A 32 31.12 8.04 -24.33
C ASP A 32 32.65 7.93 -24.38
N LEU A 33 33.35 8.56 -23.43
CA LEU A 33 34.80 8.53 -23.34
C LEU A 33 35.33 7.10 -23.09
N ILE A 34 34.72 6.35 -22.18
CA ILE A 34 35.09 4.95 -21.92
C ILE A 34 34.79 4.10 -23.14
N ALA A 35 33.67 4.32 -23.82
CA ALA A 35 33.34 3.64 -25.07
C ALA A 35 34.43 3.83 -26.13
N ALA A 36 34.91 5.07 -26.29
CA ALA A 36 35.92 5.44 -27.27
C ALA A 36 37.34 4.95 -26.92
N THR A 37 37.70 4.95 -25.63
CA THR A 37 39.09 4.68 -25.19
C THR A 37 39.33 3.24 -24.72
N ARG A 38 38.31 2.58 -24.15
CA ARG A 38 38.42 1.24 -23.54
C ARG A 38 37.45 0.23 -24.14
N GLY A 39 36.50 0.67 -24.97
CA GLY A 39 35.54 -0.17 -25.67
C GLY A 39 34.22 -0.38 -24.92
N LEU A 40 33.27 -1.02 -25.61
CA LEU A 40 31.87 -1.11 -25.19
C LEU A 40 31.67 -1.92 -23.88
N ILE A 41 32.50 -2.93 -23.63
CA ILE A 41 32.39 -3.74 -22.40
C ILE A 41 32.71 -2.90 -21.16
N ALA A 42 33.77 -2.09 -21.20
CA ALA A 42 34.15 -1.22 -20.09
C ALA A 42 33.09 -0.14 -19.82
N ARG A 43 32.52 0.41 -20.91
CA ARG A 43 31.40 1.36 -20.86
C ARG A 43 30.17 0.73 -20.20
N ASP A 44 29.82 -0.50 -20.57
CA ASP A 44 28.66 -1.20 -20.01
C ASP A 44 28.87 -1.51 -18.52
N ILE A 45 30.09 -1.89 -18.12
CA ILE A 45 30.46 -2.06 -16.70
C ILE A 45 30.29 -0.74 -15.94
N PHE A 46 30.78 0.39 -16.49
CA PHE A 46 30.59 1.70 -15.90
C PHE A 46 29.10 2.04 -15.73
N ALA A 47 28.29 1.85 -16.77
CA ALA A 47 26.86 2.13 -16.71
C ALA A 47 26.11 1.29 -15.68
N LEU A 48 26.53 0.04 -15.48
CA LEU A 48 25.88 -0.89 -14.55
C LEU A 48 26.35 -0.71 -13.10
N THR A 49 27.61 -0.31 -12.90
CA THR A 49 28.26 -0.38 -11.57
C THR A 49 28.77 0.96 -11.07
N GLY A 50 28.79 1.99 -11.91
CA GLY A 50 29.45 3.27 -11.65
C GLY A 50 30.97 3.19 -11.55
N HIS A 51 31.60 2.01 -11.73
CA HIS A 51 33.05 1.88 -11.64
C HIS A 51 33.71 2.23 -12.97
N PHE A 52 34.73 3.07 -12.94
CA PHE A 52 35.48 3.43 -14.14
C PHE A 52 36.98 3.62 -13.86
N PRO A 53 37.84 3.31 -14.84
CA PRO A 53 39.25 3.66 -14.76
C PRO A 53 39.43 5.17 -14.94
N ASP A 54 40.44 5.73 -14.28
CA ASP A 54 40.89 7.11 -14.47
C ASP A 54 41.10 7.36 -15.97
N PRO A 55 40.38 8.33 -16.58
CA PRO A 55 40.50 8.60 -18.00
C PRO A 55 41.89 9.07 -18.41
N GLU A 56 42.64 9.67 -17.48
CA GLU A 56 43.99 10.19 -17.70
C GLU A 56 45.06 9.11 -17.52
N ASP A 57 44.75 8.02 -16.80
CA ASP A 57 45.65 6.89 -16.59
C ASP A 57 45.47 5.83 -17.67
N GLN A 58 46.27 5.90 -18.74
CA GLN A 58 46.26 4.91 -19.83
C GLN A 58 47.08 3.65 -19.52
N GLY A 59 47.54 3.49 -18.27
CA GLY A 59 48.37 2.37 -17.84
C GLY A 59 47.65 1.00 -17.94
N PRO A 60 48.42 -0.10 -17.77
CA PRO A 60 47.86 -1.46 -17.79
C PRO A 60 46.96 -1.78 -16.60
N ASN A 61 47.13 -1.05 -15.48
CA ASN A 61 46.29 -1.13 -14.27
C ASN A 61 45.91 0.30 -13.86
N PRO A 62 44.96 0.92 -14.56
CA PRO A 62 44.60 2.30 -14.29
C PRO A 62 43.97 2.43 -12.90
N ARG A 63 44.19 3.57 -12.25
CA ARG A 63 43.49 3.90 -11.01
C ARG A 63 41.98 3.80 -11.22
N MET A 64 41.26 3.17 -10.30
CA MET A 64 39.81 3.03 -10.39
C MET A 64 39.10 4.11 -9.57
N TYR A 65 37.92 4.51 -10.02
CA TYR A 65 36.98 5.36 -9.29
C TYR A 65 35.60 4.72 -9.25
N ARG A 66 34.78 5.21 -8.31
CA ARG A 66 33.36 4.93 -8.22
C ARG A 66 32.58 6.22 -8.44
N ALA A 67 31.76 6.28 -9.47
CA ALA A 67 30.88 7.41 -9.71
C ALA A 67 29.78 7.47 -8.64
N ALA A 68 29.57 8.66 -8.11
CA ALA A 68 28.38 9.02 -7.35
C ALA A 68 27.66 10.14 -8.10
N PHE A 69 26.35 9.99 -8.28
CA PHE A 69 25.55 11.02 -8.94
C PHE A 69 25.50 12.28 -8.07
N ASP A 70 25.99 13.39 -8.60
CA ASP A 70 25.98 14.69 -7.95
C ASP A 70 24.61 15.35 -8.12
N ILE A 71 23.83 15.32 -7.04
CA ILE A 71 22.51 15.94 -6.95
C ILE A 71 22.55 17.37 -6.41
N SER A 72 23.74 17.92 -6.13
CA SER A 72 23.87 19.24 -5.49
C SER A 72 23.32 20.39 -6.34
N THR A 73 23.28 20.21 -7.67
CA THR A 73 22.72 21.17 -8.62
C THR A 73 21.23 20.95 -8.90
N CYS A 74 20.69 19.78 -8.55
CA CYS A 74 19.29 19.40 -8.75
C CYS A 74 18.39 19.97 -7.63
N THR A 75 18.36 21.29 -7.55
CA THR A 75 17.62 22.07 -6.55
C THR A 75 16.42 22.75 -7.18
N LEU A 76 15.50 23.27 -6.35
CA LEU A 76 14.32 23.99 -6.80
C LEU A 76 14.73 25.26 -7.59
N PRO A 77 14.51 25.31 -8.92
CA PRO A 77 14.77 26.47 -9.77
C PRO A 77 13.73 27.58 -9.55
N ALA A 78 14.13 28.81 -9.88
CA ALA A 78 13.25 29.96 -9.82
C ALA A 78 12.10 29.83 -10.85
N GLY A 79 10.88 30.17 -10.44
CA GLY A 79 9.70 30.17 -11.32
C GLY A 79 8.97 28.84 -11.44
N MET A 80 9.33 27.82 -10.65
CA MET A 80 8.55 26.58 -10.58
C MET A 80 7.17 26.79 -9.95
N VAL A 81 6.17 26.14 -10.55
CA VAL A 81 4.83 26.00 -10.01
C VAL A 81 4.75 24.65 -9.32
N ILE A 82 4.44 24.66 -8.03
CA ILE A 82 4.31 23.46 -7.20
C ILE A 82 2.85 23.26 -6.87
N ARG A 83 2.37 22.03 -7.03
CA ARG A 83 1.00 21.66 -6.76
C ARG A 83 0.97 20.55 -5.73
N GLN A 84 0.05 20.69 -4.78
CA GLN A 84 -0.24 19.68 -3.78
C GLN A 84 -1.71 19.31 -3.86
N LYS A 85 -1.98 18.00 -3.89
CA LYS A 85 -3.33 17.46 -3.91
C LYS A 85 -3.42 16.34 -2.90
N CYS A 86 -4.50 16.31 -2.13
CA CYS A 86 -4.78 15.23 -1.21
C CYS A 86 -5.91 14.34 -1.71
N ASP A 87 -5.88 13.09 -1.29
CA ASP A 87 -6.96 12.13 -1.46
C ASP A 87 -7.00 11.15 -0.28
N ILE A 88 -8.16 10.53 -0.11
CA ILE A 88 -8.36 9.41 0.81
C ILE A 88 -8.22 8.14 -0.03
N ASP A 89 -7.17 7.36 0.19
CA ASP A 89 -6.89 6.16 -0.59
C ASP A 89 -7.75 4.99 -0.12
N SER A 90 -7.83 4.84 1.21
CA SER A 90 -8.55 3.75 1.84
C SER A 90 -9.16 4.15 3.20
N ILE A 91 -10.22 3.46 3.58
CA ILE A 91 -10.87 3.56 4.89
C ILE A 91 -10.97 2.15 5.44
N ILE A 92 -10.52 1.95 6.68
CA ILE A 92 -10.55 0.65 7.34
C ILE A 92 -11.16 0.82 8.72
N ALA A 93 -12.06 -0.07 9.13
CA ALA A 93 -12.54 -0.09 10.50
C ALA A 93 -12.58 -1.50 11.08
N ILE A 94 -12.16 -1.66 12.32
CA ILE A 94 -12.32 -2.89 13.11
C ILE A 94 -13.56 -2.74 13.98
N ILE A 95 -14.49 -3.68 13.87
CA ILE A 95 -15.77 -3.66 14.59
C ILE A 95 -15.81 -4.88 15.51
N LEU A 96 -15.72 -4.65 16.81
CA LEU A 96 -15.85 -5.70 17.83
C LEU A 96 -17.31 -5.92 18.24
N GLY A 97 -18.13 -4.87 18.16
CA GLY A 97 -19.57 -4.91 18.42
C GLY A 97 -20.41 -4.90 17.13
N ASN A 98 -21.39 -3.99 17.10
CA ASN A 98 -22.24 -3.78 15.94
C ASN A 98 -21.65 -2.72 15.01
N LEU A 99 -21.73 -2.95 13.69
CA LEU A 99 -21.43 -1.91 12.70
C LEU A 99 -22.42 -0.74 12.90
N PRO A 100 -21.95 0.51 13.08
CA PRO A 100 -22.82 1.67 13.33
C PRO A 100 -23.46 2.17 12.03
N LEU A 101 -24.23 1.29 11.36
CA LEU A 101 -24.91 1.58 10.11
C LEU A 101 -26.14 2.47 10.35
N LYS A 102 -26.27 3.57 9.60
CA LYS A 102 -27.44 4.44 9.71
C LYS A 102 -28.71 3.76 9.19
N PRO A 103 -29.89 4.07 9.78
CA PRO A 103 -31.16 3.39 9.46
C PRO A 103 -31.58 3.42 7.98
N ASN A 104 -31.20 4.49 7.26
CA ASN A 104 -31.59 4.74 5.87
C ASN A 104 -30.68 4.09 4.82
N PHE A 105 -29.62 3.39 5.24
CA PHE A 105 -28.73 2.64 4.35
C PHE A 105 -29.07 1.16 4.36
N VAL A 106 -28.47 0.40 3.45
CA VAL A 106 -28.73 -1.03 3.30
C VAL A 106 -27.43 -1.80 3.44
N PHE A 107 -27.47 -2.86 4.24
CA PHE A 107 -26.42 -3.87 4.32
C PHE A 107 -26.74 -5.02 3.36
N ASP A 108 -25.83 -5.31 2.46
CA ASP A 108 -25.93 -6.38 1.48
C ASP A 108 -25.15 -7.61 2.00
N TYR A 109 -25.87 -8.59 2.55
CA TYR A 109 -25.27 -9.83 3.06
C TYR A 109 -24.93 -10.82 1.93
N PHE A 110 -23.76 -11.44 2.01
CA PHE A 110 -23.30 -12.49 1.09
C PHE A 110 -22.97 -13.77 1.86
N MET A 111 -23.50 -14.88 1.38
CA MET A 111 -23.48 -16.17 2.07
C MET A 111 -22.35 -17.07 1.62
N LEU A 112 -22.14 -17.17 0.30
CA LEU A 112 -21.23 -18.16 -0.26
C LEU A 112 -19.78 -17.69 -0.13
N ALA A 113 -18.89 -18.65 0.09
CA ALA A 113 -17.46 -18.41 0.20
C ALA A 113 -16.91 -17.90 -1.14
N ASP A 114 -16.05 -16.89 -1.08
CA ASP A 114 -15.32 -16.39 -2.24
C ASP A 114 -13.92 -15.95 -1.83
N ILE A 115 -12.93 -16.73 -2.28
CA ILE A 115 -11.52 -16.55 -1.92
C ILE A 115 -10.96 -15.19 -2.37
N ARG A 116 -11.55 -14.54 -3.37
CA ARG A 116 -11.12 -13.22 -3.85
C ARG A 116 -11.33 -12.14 -2.80
N HIS A 117 -12.26 -12.36 -1.88
CA HIS A 117 -12.55 -11.43 -0.79
C HIS A 117 -11.82 -11.79 0.51
N THR A 118 -10.96 -12.82 0.52
CA THR A 118 -10.13 -13.11 1.70
C THR A 118 -9.00 -12.10 1.83
N LEU A 119 -8.82 -11.55 3.02
CA LEU A 119 -7.71 -10.67 3.33
C LEU A 119 -6.42 -11.48 3.46
N ASN A 120 -5.57 -11.44 2.44
CA ASN A 120 -4.29 -12.17 2.38
C ASN A 120 -3.05 -11.30 2.59
N SER A 121 -3.24 -9.99 2.76
CA SER A 121 -2.15 -9.02 2.90
C SER A 121 -2.30 -8.24 4.19
N ASN A 122 -1.18 -7.89 4.81
CA ASN A 122 -1.19 -7.06 5.99
C ASN A 122 -1.92 -5.72 5.73
N LEU A 123 -2.80 -5.34 6.65
CA LEU A 123 -3.45 -4.04 6.65
C LEU A 123 -2.64 -3.02 7.44
N HIS A 124 -1.43 -3.33 7.94
CA HIS A 124 -0.55 -2.42 8.70
C HIS A 124 -1.29 -1.65 9.79
N ILE A 125 -2.17 -2.37 10.49
CA ILE A 125 -2.80 -1.94 11.73
C ILE A 125 -2.10 -2.73 12.84
N PRO A 126 -1.58 -2.07 13.89
CA PRO A 126 -0.89 -2.71 14.98
C PRO A 126 -1.83 -3.63 15.76
N GLY A 127 -1.31 -4.77 16.19
CA GLY A 127 -2.07 -5.76 16.94
C GLY A 127 -1.20 -6.96 17.32
N ILE A 128 -1.65 -7.73 18.32
CA ILE A 128 -0.94 -8.93 18.79
C ILE A 128 -0.85 -9.99 17.67
N VAL A 129 -1.90 -10.10 16.87
CA VAL A 129 -1.95 -10.96 15.66
C VAL A 129 -2.37 -10.10 14.47
N PRO A 130 -1.59 -10.09 13.36
CA PRO A 130 -1.98 -9.40 12.15
C PRO A 130 -3.31 -9.91 11.58
N LEU A 131 -4.23 -9.02 11.21
CA LEU A 131 -5.58 -9.40 10.75
C LEU A 131 -5.58 -10.42 9.62
N HIS A 132 -4.69 -10.27 8.63
CA HIS A 132 -4.58 -11.19 7.49
C HIS A 132 -4.19 -12.63 7.85
N MET A 133 -3.68 -12.87 9.07
CA MET A 133 -3.38 -14.19 9.59
C MET A 133 -4.59 -14.86 10.28
N ILE A 134 -5.64 -14.08 10.58
CA ILE A 134 -6.87 -14.59 11.19
C ILE A 134 -7.79 -15.11 10.07
N PRO A 135 -8.35 -16.34 10.19
CA PRO A 135 -9.29 -16.86 9.20
C PRO A 135 -10.47 -15.92 8.96
N ASN A 136 -10.73 -15.60 7.70
CA ASN A 136 -11.73 -14.63 7.30
C ASN A 136 -12.42 -14.94 5.98
N CYS A 137 -13.59 -14.34 5.80
CA CYS A 137 -14.35 -14.37 4.55
C CYS A 137 -15.13 -13.07 4.36
N ARG A 138 -15.68 -12.87 3.17
CA ARG A 138 -16.69 -11.84 2.95
C ARG A 138 -17.90 -12.11 3.85
N PHE A 139 -18.44 -11.06 4.42
CA PHE A 139 -19.67 -11.10 5.18
C PHE A 139 -20.76 -10.26 4.50
N GLY A 140 -20.41 -9.03 4.11
CA GLY A 140 -21.36 -8.14 3.46
C GLY A 140 -20.73 -6.94 2.79
N GLU A 141 -21.58 -6.06 2.27
CA GLU A 141 -21.19 -4.77 1.71
C GLU A 141 -22.18 -3.67 2.05
N VAL A 142 -21.70 -2.42 2.09
CA VAL A 142 -22.52 -1.20 2.23
C VAL A 142 -21.90 -0.13 1.34
N GLU A 143 -22.58 0.39 0.32
CA GLU A 143 -22.09 1.55 -0.48
C GLU A 143 -20.62 1.41 -0.96
N GLY A 144 -20.24 0.21 -1.41
CA GLY A 144 -18.89 -0.11 -1.87
C GLY A 144 -17.85 -0.37 -0.77
N PHE A 145 -18.24 -0.32 0.51
CA PHE A 145 -17.44 -0.85 1.61
C PHE A 145 -17.57 -2.38 1.64
N LEU A 146 -16.44 -3.08 1.59
CA LEU A 146 -16.36 -4.51 1.80
C LEU A 146 -16.26 -4.81 3.29
N ILE A 147 -17.14 -5.68 3.78
CA ILE A 147 -17.18 -6.09 5.19
C ILE A 147 -16.83 -7.57 5.24
N ARG A 148 -15.76 -7.87 5.98
CA ARG A 148 -15.27 -9.23 6.20
C ARG A 148 -15.51 -9.64 7.64
N SER A 149 -15.88 -10.89 7.85
CA SER A 149 -15.91 -11.51 9.17
C SER A 149 -14.61 -12.27 9.42
N PHE A 150 -14.04 -12.09 10.60
CA PHE A 150 -12.83 -12.73 11.08
C PHE A 150 -13.17 -13.64 12.26
N PHE A 151 -12.57 -14.82 12.29
CA PHE A 151 -12.87 -15.87 13.26
C PHE A 151 -11.61 -16.29 14.02
N PRO A 152 -11.28 -15.61 15.14
CA PRO A 152 -10.10 -15.94 15.95
C PRO A 152 -10.08 -17.39 16.45
N GLY A 153 -11.24 -17.99 16.72
CA GLY A 153 -11.36 -19.38 17.16
C GLY A 153 -10.90 -20.42 16.13
N LEU A 154 -10.65 -20.03 14.88
CA LEU A 154 -10.11 -20.89 13.83
C LEU A 154 -8.58 -20.77 13.65
N ILE A 155 -7.92 -19.89 14.41
CA ILE A 155 -6.45 -19.78 14.36
C ILE A 155 -5.84 -21.11 14.78
N GLY A 156 -5.05 -21.71 13.89
CA GLY A 156 -4.40 -23.00 14.14
C GLY A 156 -5.28 -24.23 13.89
N ASP A 157 -6.49 -24.08 13.34
CA ASP A 157 -7.35 -25.21 12.98
C ASP A 157 -6.64 -26.15 11.96
N GLU A 158 -6.67 -27.46 12.25
CA GLU A 158 -5.99 -28.48 11.45
C GLU A 158 -6.53 -28.60 10.01
N ARG A 159 -7.81 -28.31 9.80
CA ARG A 159 -8.45 -28.39 8.47
C ARG A 159 -8.01 -27.22 7.61
N LEU A 160 -7.90 -26.03 8.18
CA LEU A 160 -7.43 -24.83 7.48
C LEU A 160 -5.94 -24.90 7.17
N SER A 161 -5.14 -25.45 8.09
CA SER A 161 -3.69 -25.55 7.91
C SER A 161 -3.25 -26.50 6.78
N ARG A 162 -4.13 -27.41 6.33
CA ARG A 162 -3.96 -28.26 5.14
C ARG A 162 -4.26 -27.54 3.82
N GLN A 163 -4.89 -26.37 3.87
CA GLN A 163 -5.25 -25.61 2.67
C GLN A 163 -4.08 -24.74 2.20
N LYS A 164 -4.06 -24.43 0.90
CA LYS A 164 -3.08 -23.48 0.33
C LYS A 164 -3.20 -22.09 0.96
N ASN A 165 -4.42 -21.66 1.27
CA ASN A 165 -4.69 -20.37 1.90
C ASN A 165 -5.26 -20.58 3.31
N LYS A 166 -4.41 -20.55 4.33
CA LYS A 166 -4.76 -20.96 5.70
C LYS A 166 -5.76 -20.04 6.40
N ASN A 167 -5.87 -18.80 5.94
CA ASN A 167 -6.78 -17.78 6.44
C ASN A 167 -8.11 -17.74 5.66
N TYR A 168 -8.34 -18.61 4.69
CA TYR A 168 -9.61 -18.71 3.97
C TYR A 168 -10.59 -19.60 4.74
N VAL A 169 -11.77 -19.07 5.05
CA VAL A 169 -12.86 -19.87 5.65
C VAL A 169 -13.65 -20.57 4.54
N SER A 170 -13.60 -21.90 4.53
CA SER A 170 -14.25 -22.73 3.53
C SER A 170 -15.75 -22.91 3.78
N GLU A 171 -16.47 -23.43 2.78
CA GLU A 171 -17.90 -23.75 2.87
C GLU A 171 -18.24 -24.73 4.00
N GLU A 172 -17.29 -25.56 4.43
CA GLU A 172 -17.47 -26.48 5.56
C GLU A 172 -17.84 -25.74 6.85
N PHE A 173 -17.27 -24.54 7.05
CA PHE A 173 -17.55 -23.68 8.20
C PHE A 173 -18.74 -22.74 7.94
N LEU A 174 -18.85 -22.20 6.72
CA LEU A 174 -19.93 -21.25 6.40
C LEU A 174 -21.31 -21.89 6.37
N ARG A 175 -21.41 -23.17 6.01
CA ARG A 175 -22.68 -23.92 5.98
C ARG A 175 -23.35 -23.96 7.37
N PRO A 176 -22.73 -24.50 8.43
CA PRO A 176 -23.33 -24.50 9.76
C PRO A 176 -23.52 -23.08 10.30
N LEU A 177 -22.60 -22.14 10.05
CA LEU A 177 -22.78 -20.75 10.47
C LEU A 177 -24.06 -20.14 9.87
N TYR A 178 -24.31 -20.38 8.58
CA TYR A 178 -25.53 -19.91 7.94
C TYR A 178 -26.77 -20.62 8.47
N ASP A 179 -26.80 -21.96 8.41
CA ASP A 179 -28.01 -22.75 8.70
C ASP A 179 -28.44 -22.64 10.18
N LEU A 180 -27.47 -22.54 11.10
CA LEU A 180 -27.72 -22.57 12.55
C LEU A 180 -27.79 -21.18 13.20
N ALA A 181 -27.16 -20.14 12.62
CA ALA A 181 -27.20 -18.79 13.21
C ALA A 181 -27.80 -17.74 12.26
N ILE A 182 -27.22 -17.52 11.08
CA ILE A 182 -27.62 -16.40 10.21
C ILE A 182 -29.05 -16.56 9.70
N ARG A 183 -29.41 -17.77 9.28
CA ARG A 183 -30.77 -18.08 8.83
C ARG A 183 -31.77 -17.98 9.97
N GLN A 184 -31.39 -18.37 11.19
CA GLN A 184 -32.26 -18.28 12.37
C GLN A 184 -32.50 -16.83 12.75
N ALA A 185 -31.46 -16.00 12.77
CA ALA A 185 -31.58 -14.55 12.96
C ALA A 185 -32.46 -13.90 11.88
N ALA A 186 -32.34 -14.35 10.62
CA ALA A 186 -33.18 -13.85 9.54
C ALA A 186 -34.68 -14.18 9.71
N ASN A 187 -35.07 -15.17 10.52
CA ASN A 187 -36.49 -15.43 10.83
C ASN A 187 -37.12 -14.33 11.69
N ASN A 188 -36.30 -13.58 12.45
CA ASN A 188 -36.76 -12.49 13.30
C ASN A 188 -36.90 -11.15 12.56
N LEU A 189 -36.45 -11.09 11.30
CA LEU A 189 -36.65 -9.95 10.41
C LEU A 189 -38.10 -9.87 9.91
N PRO A 190 -38.58 -8.69 9.47
CA PRO A 190 -39.87 -8.57 8.80
C PRO A 190 -40.01 -9.53 7.63
N GLY A 191 -41.23 -10.03 7.41
CA GLY A 191 -41.48 -11.13 6.47
C GLY A 191 -41.03 -10.84 5.03
N ASP A 192 -41.11 -9.60 4.57
CA ASP A 192 -40.66 -9.18 3.22
C ASP A 192 -39.13 -9.18 3.05
N VAL A 193 -38.38 -9.03 4.16
CA VAL A 193 -36.92 -9.16 4.20
C VAL A 193 -36.52 -10.62 4.38
N SER A 194 -37.11 -11.30 5.37
CA SER A 194 -36.83 -12.69 5.71
C SER A 194 -37.06 -13.65 4.52
N ARG A 195 -38.12 -13.46 3.74
CA ARG A 195 -38.44 -14.29 2.55
C ARG A 195 -37.38 -14.26 1.45
N ARG A 196 -36.44 -13.32 1.48
CA ARG A 196 -35.34 -13.23 0.50
C ARG A 196 -34.20 -14.19 0.85
N PHE A 197 -34.14 -14.68 2.08
CA PHE A 197 -33.11 -15.61 2.53
C PHE A 197 -33.41 -17.05 2.05
N PRO A 198 -32.45 -17.73 1.41
CA PRO A 198 -32.54 -19.14 1.05
C PRO A 198 -32.80 -20.00 2.28
N ALA A 199 -33.56 -21.08 2.14
CA ALA A 199 -33.89 -21.92 3.30
C ALA A 199 -32.65 -22.57 3.95
N THR A 200 -31.63 -22.91 3.15
CA THR A 200 -30.35 -23.46 3.60
C THR A 200 -29.20 -22.92 2.75
N PHE A 201 -27.97 -23.08 3.24
CA PHE A 201 -26.75 -22.77 2.49
C PHE A 201 -26.69 -23.56 1.18
N GLY A 202 -27.05 -24.85 1.24
CA GLY A 202 -27.08 -25.73 0.07
C GLY A 202 -28.04 -25.26 -1.03
N ASN A 203 -29.16 -24.64 -0.66
CA ASN A 203 -30.12 -24.10 -1.63
C ASN A 203 -29.55 -22.88 -2.36
N GLU A 204 -28.80 -22.02 -1.68
CA GLU A 204 -28.12 -20.90 -2.33
C GLU A 204 -27.00 -21.40 -3.25
N MET A 205 -26.21 -22.38 -2.81
CA MET A 205 -25.19 -23.01 -3.64
C MET A 205 -25.80 -23.61 -4.91
N PHE A 206 -26.90 -24.36 -4.79
CA PHE A 206 -27.61 -24.92 -5.95
C PHE A 206 -28.09 -23.82 -6.91
N ARG A 207 -28.62 -22.72 -6.36
CA ARG A 207 -29.08 -21.56 -7.15
C ARG A 207 -27.93 -20.83 -7.85
N ALA A 208 -26.80 -20.68 -7.16
CA ALA A 208 -25.63 -19.93 -7.63
C ALA A 208 -24.73 -20.73 -8.58
N ALA A 209 -24.85 -22.07 -8.57
CA ALA A 209 -24.14 -22.98 -9.46
C ALA A 209 -24.72 -23.05 -10.89
N GLY A 210 -25.58 -22.11 -11.29
CA GLY A 210 -26.29 -22.12 -12.57
C GLY A 210 -25.38 -22.35 -13.78
N ASN A 211 -25.61 -23.46 -14.48
CA ASN A 211 -25.08 -23.90 -15.77
C ASN A 211 -23.65 -23.46 -16.14
N ALA A 212 -22.63 -23.90 -15.40
CA ALA A 212 -21.26 -24.02 -15.93
C ALA A 212 -21.13 -25.23 -16.89
N GLN A 213 -22.11 -25.41 -17.78
CA GLN A 213 -21.99 -26.24 -18.98
C GLN A 213 -21.93 -25.30 -20.17
N ASP A 214 -20.77 -24.66 -20.36
CA ASP A 214 -20.40 -24.24 -21.70
C ASP A 214 -20.14 -25.51 -22.53
N GLU A 215 -20.62 -25.52 -23.78
CA GLU A 215 -20.57 -26.64 -24.75
C GLU A 215 -19.15 -27.09 -25.15
N ALA A 216 -18.12 -26.69 -24.40
CA ALA A 216 -16.72 -26.92 -24.70
C ALA A 216 -15.93 -27.60 -23.57
N GLY A 217 -16.55 -28.39 -22.68
CA GLY A 217 -15.84 -29.37 -21.83
C GLY A 217 -14.76 -28.86 -20.86
N GLU A 218 -14.48 -27.57 -20.82
CA GLU A 218 -13.55 -26.93 -19.89
C GLU A 218 -14.34 -26.30 -18.77
N ALA A 219 -14.55 -27.07 -17.70
CA ALA A 219 -15.09 -26.56 -16.45
C ALA A 219 -14.09 -25.58 -15.81
N HIS A 220 -14.13 -24.32 -16.23
CA HIS A 220 -13.59 -23.24 -15.43
C HIS A 220 -14.58 -22.98 -14.31
N ALA A 221 -14.27 -23.50 -13.12
CA ALA A 221 -15.01 -23.20 -11.88
C ALA A 221 -14.85 -21.71 -11.54
N GLY A 222 -15.62 -20.87 -12.22
CA GLY A 222 -15.81 -19.48 -11.85
C GLY A 222 -16.49 -19.39 -10.47
N PRO A 223 -16.30 -18.28 -9.74
CA PRO A 223 -16.95 -18.07 -8.46
C PRO A 223 -18.47 -18.08 -8.62
N ALA A 224 -19.16 -18.76 -7.70
CA ALA A 224 -20.61 -18.93 -7.75
C ALA A 224 -21.32 -17.56 -7.74
N GLN A 225 -22.24 -17.35 -8.69
CA GLN A 225 -22.96 -16.08 -8.80
C GLN A 225 -24.10 -16.04 -7.78
N GLN A 226 -23.89 -15.36 -6.66
CA GLN A 226 -24.91 -15.15 -5.62
C GLN A 226 -25.50 -13.74 -5.67
N SER A 227 -26.72 -13.59 -5.16
CA SER A 227 -27.38 -12.28 -5.00
C SER A 227 -27.25 -11.81 -3.56
N ALA A 228 -26.98 -10.52 -3.37
CA ALA A 228 -26.98 -9.92 -2.04
C ALA A 228 -28.34 -10.07 -1.35
N LYS A 229 -28.32 -10.36 -0.04
CA LYS A 229 -29.52 -10.34 0.81
C LYS A 229 -29.57 -9.01 1.54
N ARG A 230 -30.44 -8.13 1.03
CA ARG A 230 -30.55 -6.73 1.45
C ARG A 230 -31.23 -6.63 2.81
N ILE A 231 -30.52 -6.09 3.79
CA ILE A 231 -31.00 -5.82 5.15
C ILE A 231 -31.03 -4.30 5.36
N PRO A 232 -32.22 -3.69 5.50
CA PRO A 232 -32.33 -2.28 5.86
C PRO A 232 -31.60 -1.97 7.16
N GLY A 233 -30.88 -0.85 7.21
CA GLY A 233 -29.99 -0.49 8.32
C GLY A 233 -30.70 -0.44 9.67
N GLN A 234 -31.98 -0.05 9.70
CA GLN A 234 -32.80 -0.04 10.91
C GLN A 234 -32.98 -1.42 11.57
N TYR A 235 -32.82 -2.52 10.82
CA TYR A 235 -32.94 -3.88 11.32
C TYR A 235 -31.59 -4.56 11.58
N TYR A 236 -30.49 -3.98 11.06
CA TYR A 236 -29.17 -4.59 11.11
C TYR A 236 -28.67 -4.84 12.55
N PRO A 237 -28.77 -3.90 13.51
CA PRO A 237 -28.27 -4.13 14.87
C PRO A 237 -28.97 -5.31 15.58
N ALA A 238 -30.30 -5.41 15.45
CA ALA A 238 -31.06 -6.50 16.04
C ALA A 238 -30.72 -7.85 15.38
N TRP A 239 -30.57 -7.86 14.06
CA TRP A 239 -30.19 -9.07 13.31
C TRP A 239 -28.78 -9.56 13.68
N MET A 240 -27.80 -8.67 13.82
CA MET A 240 -26.46 -9.02 14.26
C MET A 240 -26.42 -9.53 15.70
N ALA A 241 -27.19 -8.91 16.60
CA ALA A 241 -27.31 -9.37 17.99
C ALA A 241 -27.90 -10.80 18.05
N ASP A 242 -28.92 -11.09 17.22
CA ASP A 242 -29.45 -12.44 17.10
C ASP A 242 -28.42 -13.43 16.55
N ILE A 243 -27.62 -13.06 15.54
CA ILE A 243 -26.53 -13.91 15.02
C ILE A 243 -25.55 -14.25 16.15
N GLN A 244 -25.09 -13.25 16.90
CA GLN A 244 -24.15 -13.46 18.01
C GLN A 244 -24.75 -14.39 19.07
N ARG A 245 -26.01 -14.16 19.46
CA ARG A 245 -26.72 -15.02 20.41
C ARG A 245 -26.80 -16.47 19.93
N PHE A 246 -27.18 -16.71 18.67
CA PHE A 246 -27.24 -18.08 18.13
C PHE A 246 -25.85 -18.74 18.03
N VAL A 247 -24.81 -17.97 17.71
CA VAL A 247 -23.42 -18.46 17.72
C VAL A 247 -22.99 -18.90 19.12
N GLU A 248 -23.34 -18.13 20.16
CA GLU A 248 -23.01 -18.45 21.55
C GLU A 248 -23.82 -19.63 22.11
N GLU A 249 -25.09 -19.75 21.72
CA GLU A 249 -26.00 -20.82 22.19
C GLU A 249 -25.80 -22.17 21.47
N THR A 250 -25.12 -22.19 20.31
CA THR A 250 -24.97 -23.38 19.46
C THR A 250 -23.57 -24.00 19.60
N PRO A 251 -23.42 -25.19 20.21
CA PRO A 251 -22.11 -25.82 20.44
C PRO A 251 -21.28 -26.02 19.16
N GLU A 252 -21.91 -26.31 18.03
CA GLU A 252 -21.27 -26.50 16.72
C GLU A 252 -20.62 -25.22 16.18
N LEU A 253 -20.98 -24.05 16.72
CA LEU A 253 -20.49 -22.73 16.31
C LEU A 253 -19.50 -22.12 17.30
N VAL A 254 -19.00 -22.88 18.29
CA VAL A 254 -18.05 -22.38 19.29
C VAL A 254 -16.81 -21.71 18.67
N TRP A 255 -16.39 -22.15 17.48
CA TRP A 255 -15.27 -21.57 16.74
C TRP A 255 -15.55 -20.15 16.20
N ALA A 256 -16.82 -19.78 16.06
CA ALA A 256 -17.26 -18.47 15.58
C ALA A 256 -17.52 -17.48 16.72
N VAL A 257 -17.43 -17.91 17.98
CA VAL A 257 -17.54 -17.02 19.15
C VAL A 257 -16.43 -15.98 19.11
N GLY A 258 -16.79 -14.72 19.38
CA GLY A 258 -15.86 -13.59 19.26
C GLY A 258 -15.55 -13.20 17.82
N MET A 259 -16.45 -13.50 16.87
CA MET A 259 -16.37 -13.01 15.48
C MET A 259 -16.19 -11.49 15.47
N ILE A 260 -15.18 -11.03 14.72
CA ILE A 260 -14.87 -9.61 14.51
C ILE A 260 -15.25 -9.25 13.08
N LEU A 261 -15.79 -8.04 12.86
CA LEU A 261 -15.95 -7.53 11.50
C LEU A 261 -14.84 -6.54 11.17
N VAL A 262 -14.35 -6.55 9.93
CA VAL A 262 -13.50 -5.49 9.40
C VAL A 262 -14.15 -4.93 8.16
N LEU A 263 -14.36 -3.63 8.19
CA LEU A 263 -14.84 -2.84 7.08
C LEU A 263 -13.64 -2.27 6.33
N GLU A 264 -13.67 -2.31 5.00
CA GLU A 264 -12.62 -1.81 4.13
C GLU A 264 -13.24 -1.17 2.88
N LYS A 265 -12.83 0.05 2.55
CA LYS A 265 -13.04 0.64 1.23
C LYS A 265 -11.70 1.02 0.65
N LYS A 266 -11.43 0.53 -0.56
CA LYS A 266 -10.19 0.69 -1.31
C LYS A 266 -10.47 1.25 -2.70
N GLY A 267 -9.43 1.72 -3.38
CA GLY A 267 -9.53 2.21 -4.75
C GLY A 267 -10.19 3.59 -4.82
N MET A 268 -10.08 4.38 -3.75
CA MET A 268 -10.60 5.74 -3.71
C MET A 268 -9.57 6.76 -4.17
N LYS A 269 -8.31 6.37 -4.39
CA LYS A 269 -7.25 7.23 -4.91
C LYS A 269 -7.68 7.98 -6.17
N ASN A 270 -7.47 9.31 -6.17
CA ASN A 270 -7.78 10.21 -7.29
C ASN A 270 -9.25 10.19 -7.75
N THR A 271 -10.19 9.82 -6.88
CA THR A 271 -11.62 9.86 -7.20
C THR A 271 -12.24 11.18 -6.79
N ARG A 272 -13.28 11.61 -7.49
CA ARG A 272 -13.99 12.88 -7.21
C ARG A 272 -14.53 12.97 -5.77
N ASP A 273 -14.78 11.84 -5.12
CA ASP A 273 -15.34 11.78 -3.77
C ASP A 273 -14.30 11.83 -2.66
N SER A 274 -13.04 11.48 -2.96
CA SER A 274 -11.94 11.51 -2.01
C SER A 274 -11.00 12.70 -2.22
N ASP A 275 -10.90 13.21 -3.45
CA ASP A 275 -9.99 14.29 -3.84
C ASP A 275 -10.31 15.61 -3.14
N HIS A 276 -9.27 16.24 -2.59
CA HIS A 276 -9.36 17.54 -1.92
C HIS A 276 -8.01 18.28 -1.93
N LEU A 277 -8.03 19.57 -1.58
CA LEU A 277 -6.81 20.30 -1.30
C LEU A 277 -6.33 19.98 0.13
N PRO A 278 -5.01 19.89 0.36
CA PRO A 278 -4.48 19.85 1.73
C PRO A 278 -4.94 21.09 2.50
N PRO A 279 -5.35 20.95 3.77
CA PRO A 279 -5.64 22.09 4.63
C PRO A 279 -4.38 22.92 4.88
N GLU A 280 -4.49 24.26 4.88
CA GLU A 280 -3.35 25.13 5.24
C GLU A 280 -3.02 25.08 6.74
N GLU A 281 -4.03 24.85 7.57
CA GLU A 281 -3.95 24.82 9.03
C GLU A 281 -4.75 23.62 9.57
N PRO A 282 -4.51 23.19 10.83
CA PRO A 282 -5.32 22.15 11.47
C PRO A 282 -6.82 22.45 11.39
N LEU A 283 -7.61 21.42 11.09
CA LEU A 283 -9.07 21.53 10.90
C LEU A 283 -9.85 21.64 12.21
N ALA A 284 -9.21 21.32 13.34
CA ALA A 284 -9.84 21.38 14.65
C ALA A 284 -9.90 22.84 15.14
N ILE A 285 -11.13 23.36 15.25
CA ILE A 285 -11.48 24.64 15.85
C ILE A 285 -11.72 24.40 17.34
N ASP A 286 -10.99 25.11 18.20
CA ASP A 286 -11.11 25.03 19.67
C ASP A 286 -11.02 23.60 20.24
N GLY A 287 -10.14 22.78 19.66
CA GLY A 287 -9.78 21.43 20.13
C GLY A 287 -10.79 20.31 19.84
N ASN A 288 -12.06 20.64 19.54
CA ASN A 288 -13.11 19.62 19.34
C ASN A 288 -13.98 19.83 18.08
N LEU A 289 -14.11 21.05 17.55
CA LEU A 289 -15.00 21.30 16.43
C LEU A 289 -14.24 21.24 15.10
N ILE A 290 -14.44 20.19 14.31
CA ILE A 290 -13.78 20.08 13.00
C ILE A 290 -14.49 20.97 11.97
N ASP A 291 -13.75 21.83 11.25
CA ASP A 291 -14.30 22.74 10.24
C ASP A 291 -15.14 21.97 9.21
N PRO A 292 -16.47 22.15 9.20
CA PRO A 292 -17.36 21.41 8.32
C PRO A 292 -17.26 21.87 6.86
N ARG A 293 -16.64 23.02 6.59
CA ARG A 293 -16.55 23.64 5.26
C ARG A 293 -15.23 23.31 4.55
N ASN A 294 -14.26 22.72 5.23
CA ASN A 294 -13.02 22.31 4.57
C ASN A 294 -13.29 21.17 3.57
N SER A 295 -12.57 21.15 2.44
CA SER A 295 -12.70 20.11 1.42
C SER A 295 -12.38 18.71 1.94
N CYS A 296 -11.38 18.58 2.82
CA CYS A 296 -11.01 17.32 3.47
C CYS A 296 -12.18 16.78 4.30
N THR A 297 -12.71 17.59 5.23
CA THR A 297 -13.87 17.21 6.06
C THR A 297 -15.08 16.81 5.23
N ARG A 298 -15.36 17.51 4.12
CA ARG A 298 -16.47 17.15 3.22
C ARG A 298 -16.24 15.82 2.51
N ALA A 299 -15.02 15.54 2.06
CA ALA A 299 -14.67 14.27 1.40
C ALA A 299 -14.85 13.09 2.38
N ILE A 300 -14.28 13.20 3.58
CA ILE A 300 -14.40 12.18 4.64
C ILE A 300 -15.87 11.94 5.00
N ARG A 301 -16.65 13.01 5.26
CA ARG A 301 -18.08 12.90 5.61
C ARG A 301 -18.91 12.29 4.49
N ARG A 302 -18.57 12.55 3.22
CA ARG A 302 -19.26 11.94 2.08
C ARG A 302 -18.99 10.44 2.03
N LEU A 303 -17.73 10.04 2.17
CA LEU A 303 -17.34 8.62 2.13
C LEU A 303 -17.94 7.84 3.30
N LEU A 304 -17.96 8.42 4.50
CA LEU A 304 -18.49 7.80 5.71
C LEU A 304 -19.99 8.10 5.93
N GLN A 305 -20.68 8.68 4.95
CA GLN A 305 -22.11 8.99 5.05
C GLN A 305 -22.97 7.81 5.55
N PRO A 306 -22.72 6.53 5.16
CA PRO A 306 -23.52 5.40 5.61
C PRO A 306 -23.48 5.13 7.11
N PHE A 307 -22.47 5.62 7.82
CA PHE A 307 -22.19 5.24 9.20
C PHE A 307 -22.39 6.39 10.17
N ASP A 308 -22.78 6.05 11.39
CA ASP A 308 -22.72 6.94 12.53
C ASP A 308 -21.30 6.89 13.13
N ILE A 309 -20.57 8.00 13.02
CA ILE A 309 -19.15 8.04 13.39
C ILE A 309 -18.96 7.83 14.88
N GLU A 310 -19.87 8.38 15.70
CA GLU A 310 -19.82 8.26 17.16
C GLU A 310 -20.04 6.82 17.64
N GLY A 311 -20.58 5.95 16.78
CA GLY A 311 -20.78 4.53 17.08
C GLY A 311 -19.55 3.65 16.81
N PHE A 312 -18.46 4.18 16.24
CA PHE A 312 -17.20 3.43 16.15
C PHE A 312 -16.47 3.50 17.48
N GLU A 313 -15.84 2.39 17.86
CA GLU A 313 -14.95 2.38 19.02
C GLU A 313 -13.72 3.27 18.76
N PRO A 314 -13.24 4.01 19.77
CA PRO A 314 -12.03 4.80 19.63
C PRO A 314 -10.86 3.96 19.14
N ARG A 315 -10.01 4.54 18.29
CA ARG A 315 -8.79 3.88 17.78
C ARG A 315 -9.07 2.62 16.96
N ARG A 316 -10.23 2.54 16.30
CA ARG A 316 -10.62 1.41 15.45
C ARG A 316 -11.09 1.80 14.05
N LEU A 317 -11.22 3.09 13.77
CA LEU A 317 -11.48 3.63 12.43
C LEU A 317 -10.22 4.32 11.93
N TYR A 318 -9.78 3.94 10.74
CA TYR A 318 -8.53 4.35 10.15
C TYR A 318 -8.75 4.94 8.77
N LEU A 319 -7.97 5.98 8.48
CA LEU A 319 -7.95 6.66 7.19
C LEU A 319 -6.53 6.58 6.62
N ASP A 320 -6.44 6.14 5.36
CA ASP A 320 -5.24 6.29 4.57
C ASP A 320 -5.39 7.59 3.77
N ILE A 321 -4.69 8.63 4.20
CA ILE A 321 -4.69 9.93 3.52
C ILE A 321 -3.33 10.07 2.83
N ALA A 322 -3.33 10.67 1.66
CA ALA A 322 -2.10 10.95 0.96
C ALA A 322 -2.07 12.36 0.40
N THR A 323 -0.89 12.97 0.42
CA THR A 323 -0.56 14.22 -0.25
C THR A 323 0.38 13.90 -1.42
N THR A 324 -0.06 14.21 -2.63
CA THR A 324 0.76 14.11 -3.83
C THR A 324 1.30 15.49 -4.17
N VAL A 325 2.62 15.58 -4.29
CA VAL A 325 3.37 16.78 -4.68
C VAL A 325 3.85 16.60 -6.11
N SER A 326 3.50 17.55 -6.98
CA SER A 326 4.01 17.64 -8.35
C SER A 326 4.54 19.04 -8.63
N ALA A 327 5.41 19.15 -9.63
CA ALA A 327 6.04 20.40 -9.97
C ALA A 327 6.16 20.56 -11.49
N SER A 328 6.17 21.81 -11.93
CA SER A 328 6.33 22.19 -13.32
C SER A 328 7.04 23.53 -13.45
N ILE A 329 7.69 23.78 -14.58
CA ILE A 329 8.28 25.07 -14.95
C ILE A 329 7.62 25.58 -16.23
N THR A 330 7.46 26.90 -16.36
CA THR A 330 6.98 27.50 -17.60
C THR A 330 8.17 27.97 -18.43
N VAL A 331 8.35 27.37 -19.61
CA VAL A 331 9.39 27.74 -20.58
C VAL A 331 8.69 28.11 -21.89
N ASP A 332 8.95 29.32 -22.41
CA ASP A 332 8.34 29.84 -23.64
C ASP A 332 6.79 29.80 -23.67
N GLY A 333 6.15 29.89 -22.49
CA GLY A 333 4.69 29.84 -22.35
C GLY A 333 4.11 28.43 -22.26
N GLU A 334 4.94 27.38 -22.32
CA GLU A 334 4.53 26.00 -22.14
C GLU A 334 4.91 25.48 -20.76
N GLU A 335 3.99 24.77 -20.12
CA GLU A 335 4.23 24.13 -18.83
C GLU A 335 4.94 22.78 -19.04
N ARG A 336 6.13 22.64 -18.47
CA ARG A 336 6.95 21.44 -18.54
C ARG A 336 7.04 20.79 -17.16
N PRO A 337 6.80 19.48 -17.04
CA PRO A 337 6.83 18.82 -15.74
C PRO A 337 8.26 18.68 -15.21
N VAL A 338 8.36 18.56 -13.89
CA VAL A 338 9.62 18.42 -13.16
C VAL A 338 9.54 17.15 -12.35
N SER A 339 10.48 16.25 -12.56
CA SER A 339 10.56 14.98 -11.85
C SER A 339 11.13 15.19 -10.45
N LEU A 340 10.46 14.59 -9.48
CA LEU A 340 10.74 14.71 -8.06
C LEU A 340 11.20 13.37 -7.50
N PHE A 341 12.26 13.38 -6.70
CA PHE A 341 12.77 12.20 -6.01
C PHE A 341 13.04 12.51 -4.54
N VAL A 342 12.82 11.53 -3.66
CA VAL A 342 13.03 11.71 -2.22
C VAL A 342 14.49 11.44 -1.88
N LYS A 343 15.09 12.35 -1.12
CA LYS A 343 16.44 12.17 -0.56
C LYS A 343 16.38 11.31 0.69
N THR A 344 17.16 10.23 0.71
CA THR A 344 17.12 9.25 1.80
C THR A 344 17.59 9.81 3.13
N GLU A 345 18.48 10.81 3.11
CA GLU A 345 18.99 11.47 4.31
C GLU A 345 17.89 12.20 5.10
N TYR A 346 16.79 12.59 4.44
CA TYR A 346 15.67 13.30 5.07
C TYR A 346 14.53 12.37 5.53
N HIS A 347 14.67 11.05 5.38
CA HIS A 347 13.66 10.10 5.85
C HIS A 347 13.30 10.31 7.33
N PRO A 348 14.24 10.54 8.27
CA PRO A 348 13.90 10.81 9.66
C PRO A 348 13.02 12.06 9.84
N GLN A 349 13.31 13.14 9.13
CA GLN A 349 12.57 14.40 9.20
C GLN A 349 11.18 14.26 8.61
N ILE A 350 11.04 13.52 7.51
CA ILE A 350 9.75 13.21 6.91
C ILE A 350 8.91 12.35 7.87
N MET A 351 9.51 11.29 8.45
CA MET A 351 8.83 10.46 9.45
C MET A 351 8.42 11.29 10.66
N ASN A 352 9.30 12.13 11.21
CA ASN A 352 9.00 13.04 12.31
C ASN A 352 7.81 13.96 11.97
N HIS A 353 7.79 14.54 10.77
CA HIS A 353 6.71 15.43 10.34
C HIS A 353 5.35 14.71 10.30
N PHE A 354 5.27 13.55 9.66
CA PHE A 354 3.98 12.86 9.50
C PHE A 354 3.54 12.10 10.75
N THR A 355 4.47 11.57 11.54
CA THR A 355 4.13 10.74 12.71
C THR A 355 4.09 11.52 14.03
N GLY A 356 4.71 12.70 14.08
CA GLY A 356 4.90 13.48 15.31
C GLY A 356 5.93 12.88 16.28
N MET A 357 6.58 11.79 15.89
CA MET A 357 7.54 11.07 16.75
C MET A 357 8.87 11.83 16.83
N PRO A 358 9.58 11.79 17.98
CA PRO A 358 10.84 12.52 18.13
C PRO A 358 11.87 12.18 17.04
N ILE A 359 12.57 13.19 16.54
CA ILE A 359 13.54 13.02 15.44
C ILE A 359 14.61 11.97 15.74
N ASN A 360 15.07 11.87 16.98
CA ASN A 360 16.06 10.88 17.41
C ASN A 360 15.56 9.44 17.26
N ASP A 361 14.27 9.21 17.49
CA ASP A 361 13.65 7.89 17.34
C ASP A 361 13.51 7.56 15.84
N CYS A 362 13.09 8.54 15.04
CA CYS A 362 13.03 8.41 13.58
C CYS A 362 14.40 8.12 12.95
N GLU A 363 15.48 8.76 13.45
CA GLU A 363 16.85 8.47 13.03
C GLU A 363 17.27 7.04 13.40
N LEU A 364 16.91 6.57 14.59
CA LEU A 364 17.18 5.21 15.03
C LEU A 364 16.44 4.19 14.14
N TRP A 365 15.18 4.45 13.79
CA TRP A 365 14.41 3.59 12.89
C TRP A 365 15.02 3.49 11.50
N ALA A 366 15.44 4.62 10.92
CA ALA A 366 16.07 4.65 9.60
C ALA A 366 17.41 3.89 9.55
N ARG A 367 18.11 3.79 10.69
CA ARG A 367 19.41 3.10 10.81
C ARG A 367 19.30 1.61 11.16
N THR A 368 18.16 1.15 11.68
CA THR A 368 18.02 -0.21 12.22
C THR A 368 17.12 -1.07 11.33
N SER A 369 17.61 -2.24 10.92
CA SER A 369 16.87 -3.19 10.08
C SER A 369 15.71 -3.90 10.79
N SER A 370 15.54 -3.69 12.10
CA SER A 370 14.57 -4.39 12.96
C SER A 370 13.29 -3.59 13.27
N GLY A 371 13.18 -2.34 12.79
CA GLY A 371 12.21 -1.35 13.27
C GLY A 371 10.95 -1.15 12.43
N GLY A 372 10.62 -2.00 11.46
CA GLY A 372 9.46 -1.79 10.58
C GLY A 372 9.65 -0.69 9.51
N TYR A 373 10.83 -0.06 9.48
CA TYR A 373 11.30 0.77 8.39
C TYR A 373 11.78 -0.07 7.21
N SER A 374 11.50 0.39 6.00
CA SER A 374 11.98 -0.19 4.75
C SER A 374 12.21 0.94 3.75
N LYS A 375 13.40 0.98 3.17
CA LYS A 375 13.69 1.86 2.03
C LYS A 375 13.13 1.20 0.76
N ASP A 376 12.35 1.94 -0.03
CA ASP A 376 12.01 1.53 -1.40
C ASP A 376 13.15 2.02 -2.29
N GLU A 377 13.87 1.09 -2.91
CA GLU A 377 15.03 1.45 -3.75
C GLU A 377 14.54 1.89 -5.14
N ASP A 378 14.67 3.18 -5.43
CA ASP A 378 14.70 3.64 -6.82
C ASP A 378 16.01 3.11 -7.42
N ALA A 379 15.87 2.13 -8.32
CA ALA A 379 16.98 1.30 -8.78
C ALA A 379 18.20 2.16 -9.16
N HIS A 380 19.34 1.86 -8.53
CA HIS A 380 20.70 2.37 -8.80
C HIS A 380 21.18 3.67 -8.13
N LEU A 381 20.31 4.51 -7.55
CA LEU A 381 20.76 5.75 -6.89
C LEU A 381 20.59 5.67 -5.37
N GLY A 382 21.63 5.21 -4.67
CA GLY A 382 21.58 4.91 -3.23
C GLY A 382 21.17 6.07 -2.31
N SER A 383 21.35 7.32 -2.73
CA SER A 383 20.94 8.53 -2.01
C SER A 383 19.48 8.93 -2.25
N LEU A 384 18.81 8.28 -3.21
CA LEU A 384 17.41 8.48 -3.53
C LEU A 384 16.61 7.23 -3.19
N GLY A 385 15.35 7.42 -2.86
CA GLY A 385 14.42 6.33 -2.65
C GLY A 385 13.24 6.73 -1.78
N GLY A 386 12.13 6.02 -1.98
CA GLY A 386 11.00 6.10 -1.09
C GLY A 386 11.29 5.49 0.28
N LEU A 387 10.33 5.67 1.18
CA LEU A 387 10.36 5.03 2.50
C LEU A 387 9.02 4.39 2.79
N ARG A 388 9.05 3.38 3.65
CA ARG A 388 7.90 2.84 4.32
C ARG A 388 8.27 2.61 5.78
N HIS A 389 7.38 2.95 6.69
CA HIS A 389 7.56 2.67 8.09
C HIS A 389 6.24 2.29 8.76
N ASP A 390 6.22 1.11 9.40
CA ASP A 390 5.13 0.68 10.29
C ASP A 390 5.47 1.09 11.73
N VAL A 391 4.74 2.09 12.26
CA VAL A 391 4.94 2.64 13.61
C VAL A 391 4.24 1.73 14.62
N ARG A 392 5.02 1.04 15.45
CA ARG A 392 4.47 0.07 16.43
C ARG A 392 3.74 0.75 17.58
N GLU A 393 4.25 1.89 18.02
CA GLU A 393 3.71 2.69 19.11
C GLU A 393 3.43 4.10 18.56
N PRO A 394 2.22 4.33 18.02
CA PRO A 394 1.85 5.63 17.46
C PRO A 394 1.92 6.73 18.52
N GLY A 395 2.45 7.89 18.13
CA GLY A 395 2.48 9.10 18.96
C GLY A 395 1.12 9.82 19.01
N GLU A 396 1.14 11.10 19.39
CA GLU A 396 -0.09 11.92 19.53
C GLU A 396 -0.87 12.08 18.23
N LEU A 397 -0.20 12.03 17.07
CA LEU A 397 -0.86 12.08 15.77
C LEU A 397 -1.47 10.74 15.34
N GLY A 398 -1.38 9.67 16.14
CA GLY A 398 -2.05 8.39 15.88
C GLY A 398 -1.70 7.76 14.53
N VAL A 399 -0.53 8.07 13.95
CA VAL A 399 -0.07 7.52 12.67
C VAL A 399 0.59 6.17 12.90
N GLU A 400 0.03 5.14 12.25
CA GLU A 400 0.44 3.73 12.38
C GLU A 400 1.31 3.26 11.20
N ASN A 401 1.17 3.90 10.05
CA ASN A 401 2.00 3.65 8.89
C ASN A 401 2.28 4.97 8.17
N CYS A 402 3.51 5.16 7.71
CA CYS A 402 3.90 6.24 6.82
C CYS A 402 4.61 5.65 5.61
N GLN A 403 4.26 6.09 4.42
CA GLN A 403 4.90 5.67 3.17
C GLN A 403 5.14 6.88 2.27
N VAL A 404 6.30 6.93 1.64
CA VAL A 404 6.63 7.90 0.60
C VAL A 404 7.14 7.17 -0.61
N TYR A 405 6.55 7.44 -1.76
CA TYR A 405 6.89 6.74 -3.00
C TYR A 405 6.57 7.58 -4.25
N PRO A 406 7.28 7.35 -5.37
CA PRO A 406 6.98 7.99 -6.64
C PRO A 406 5.62 7.55 -7.21
N THR A 407 4.91 8.44 -7.91
CA THR A 407 3.63 8.14 -8.56
C THR A 407 3.76 7.16 -9.72
N SER A 408 4.85 7.27 -10.48
CA SER A 408 5.19 6.34 -11.56
C SER A 408 5.96 5.14 -10.99
N LYS A 409 5.33 3.96 -11.03
CA LYS A 409 5.98 2.69 -10.73
C LYS A 409 6.32 1.89 -11.99
N ASP A 410 5.92 2.36 -13.18
CA ASP A 410 5.92 1.58 -14.43
C ASP A 410 7.33 1.21 -14.90
N LEU A 411 8.31 2.06 -14.60
CA LEU A 411 9.72 1.80 -14.91
C LEU A 411 10.31 0.67 -14.07
N ILE A 412 9.96 0.63 -12.79
CA ILE A 412 10.60 -0.24 -11.78
C ILE A 412 9.75 -1.45 -11.39
N TYR A 413 8.46 -1.46 -11.71
CA TYR A 413 7.52 -2.54 -11.34
C TYR A 413 7.12 -3.41 -12.55
N ASN A 414 7.11 -4.72 -12.34
CA ASN A 414 6.50 -5.71 -13.21
C ASN A 414 5.37 -6.40 -12.44
N LEU A 415 4.14 -6.10 -12.87
CA LEU A 415 2.90 -6.61 -12.26
C LEU A 415 2.78 -8.13 -12.32
N ASN A 416 3.52 -8.79 -13.22
CA ASN A 416 3.53 -10.25 -13.37
C ASN A 416 4.47 -10.96 -12.38
N LEU A 417 5.30 -10.23 -11.62
CA LEU A 417 6.23 -10.81 -10.65
C LEU A 417 5.68 -10.77 -9.22
N ALA A 418 5.94 -11.83 -8.45
CA ALA A 418 5.49 -11.95 -7.05
C ALA A 418 5.99 -10.80 -6.15
N HIS A 419 7.21 -10.31 -6.39
CA HIS A 419 7.80 -9.20 -5.62
C HIS A 419 7.62 -7.84 -6.27
N LYS A 420 6.85 -7.76 -7.35
CA LYS A 420 6.50 -6.57 -8.14
C LYS A 420 7.64 -5.72 -8.67
N ALA A 421 8.85 -5.71 -8.09
CA ALA A 421 10.02 -5.08 -8.67
C ALA A 421 10.55 -5.87 -9.87
N LYS A 422 10.96 -5.18 -10.94
CA LYS A 422 11.67 -5.77 -12.08
C LYS A 422 13.04 -6.27 -11.60
N ARG A 423 13.13 -7.57 -11.29
CA ARG A 423 14.38 -8.22 -10.89
C ARG A 423 14.72 -9.38 -11.81
N THR A 424 15.97 -9.39 -12.27
CA THR A 424 16.62 -10.57 -12.85
C THR A 424 17.60 -11.17 -11.82
N SER A 425 18.22 -12.31 -12.13
CA SER A 425 19.27 -12.90 -11.30
C SER A 425 20.41 -13.46 -12.14
N PRO A 426 21.66 -13.52 -11.62
CA PRO A 426 22.78 -14.14 -12.33
C PRO A 426 22.45 -15.55 -12.81
N HIS A 427 21.74 -16.34 -12.00
CA HIS A 427 21.29 -17.68 -12.39
C HIS A 427 20.39 -17.64 -13.64
N LYS A 428 19.38 -16.77 -13.68
CA LYS A 428 18.48 -16.65 -14.85
C LYS A 428 19.27 -16.27 -16.12
N ILE A 429 20.15 -15.28 -16.00
CA ILE A 429 21.01 -14.80 -17.10
C ILE A 429 21.89 -15.94 -17.64
N ILE A 430 22.57 -16.68 -16.76
CA ILE A 430 23.47 -17.78 -17.15
C ILE A 430 22.66 -18.96 -17.73
N SER A 431 21.51 -19.28 -17.12
CA SER A 431 20.70 -20.44 -17.52
C SER A 431 20.09 -20.28 -18.92
N ASN A 432 19.65 -19.08 -19.30
CA ASN A 432 19.09 -18.82 -20.62
C ASN A 432 19.14 -17.33 -20.99
N TRP A 433 20.32 -16.87 -21.42
CA TRP A 433 20.55 -15.49 -21.84
C TRP A 433 19.57 -15.02 -22.92
N LYS A 434 19.27 -15.85 -23.93
CA LYS A 434 18.40 -15.44 -25.03
C LYS A 434 17.00 -15.09 -24.53
N THR A 435 16.43 -15.94 -23.68
CA THR A 435 15.12 -15.67 -23.08
C THR A 435 15.16 -14.47 -22.15
N GLU A 436 16.13 -14.39 -21.23
CA GLU A 436 16.22 -13.26 -20.30
C GLU A 436 16.44 -11.93 -21.03
N ARG A 437 17.25 -11.93 -22.08
CA ARG A 437 17.43 -10.76 -22.96
C ARG A 437 16.12 -10.32 -23.60
N SER A 438 15.32 -11.26 -24.14
CA SER A 438 14.08 -10.91 -24.84
C SER A 438 12.91 -10.58 -23.91
N THR A 439 12.83 -11.17 -22.72
CA THR A 439 11.68 -11.00 -21.81
C THR A 439 11.93 -10.00 -20.69
N PHE A 440 13.19 -9.69 -20.38
CA PHE A 440 13.55 -8.74 -19.33
C PHE A 440 14.30 -7.52 -19.90
N TYR A 441 15.49 -7.70 -20.48
CA TYR A 441 16.36 -6.57 -20.82
C TYR A 441 15.86 -5.71 -21.97
N ILE A 442 15.40 -6.30 -23.08
CA ILE A 442 14.85 -5.54 -24.22
C ILE A 442 13.60 -4.77 -23.79
N PRO A 443 12.57 -5.39 -23.18
CA PRO A 443 11.40 -4.65 -22.70
C PRO A 443 11.76 -3.56 -21.68
N LEU A 444 12.72 -3.81 -20.79
CA LEU A 444 13.18 -2.80 -19.83
C LEU A 444 13.81 -1.60 -20.55
N GLN A 445 14.69 -1.85 -21.53
CA GLN A 445 15.32 -0.82 -22.34
C GLN A 445 14.28 -0.01 -23.14
N GLU A 446 13.35 -0.69 -23.81
CA GLU A 446 12.24 -0.04 -24.53
C GLU A 446 11.40 0.83 -23.59
N THR A 447 11.05 0.30 -22.40
CA THR A 447 10.32 1.07 -21.37
C THR A 447 11.09 2.34 -20.99
N PHE A 448 12.42 2.26 -20.80
CA PHE A 448 13.23 3.45 -20.46
C PHE A 448 13.31 4.44 -21.62
N LEU A 449 13.46 3.98 -22.86
CA LEU A 449 13.48 4.84 -24.04
C LEU A 449 12.14 5.58 -24.21
N ASP A 450 11.02 4.86 -24.09
CA ASP A 450 9.67 5.40 -24.23
C ASP A 450 9.27 6.32 -23.06
N ALA A 451 9.75 6.04 -21.85
CA ALA A 451 9.45 6.86 -20.68
C ALA A 451 10.13 8.22 -20.72
N SER A 452 11.29 8.30 -21.36
CA SER A 452 12.14 9.49 -21.38
C SER A 452 11.43 10.77 -21.91
N PRO A 453 10.59 10.72 -22.97
CA PRO A 453 9.78 11.88 -23.41
C PRO A 453 8.41 12.03 -22.72
N ALA A 454 7.93 11.04 -21.95
CA ALA A 454 6.51 10.93 -21.60
C ALA A 454 6.21 10.82 -20.09
N HIS A 455 7.20 10.47 -19.28
CA HIS A 455 7.01 10.26 -17.84
C HIS A 455 7.56 11.42 -17.02
N ASP A 456 6.70 12.00 -16.19
CA ASP A 456 7.07 12.79 -15.04
C ASP A 456 6.89 12.00 -13.74
N ILE A 457 7.64 12.38 -12.71
CA ILE A 457 7.58 11.72 -11.40
C ILE A 457 7.13 12.74 -10.37
N ALA A 458 5.93 12.52 -9.84
CA ALA A 458 5.45 13.19 -8.63
C ALA A 458 5.74 12.31 -7.41
N ILE A 459 5.81 12.92 -6.22
CA ILE A 459 6.00 12.19 -4.96
C ILE A 459 4.69 12.15 -4.20
N ARG A 460 4.35 10.96 -3.71
CA ARG A 460 3.19 10.73 -2.84
C ARG A 460 3.66 10.42 -1.42
N PHE A 461 3.23 11.24 -0.48
CA PHE A 461 3.34 11.02 0.95
C PHE A 461 2.00 10.45 1.44
N GLU A 462 1.99 9.30 2.06
CA GLU A 462 0.79 8.58 2.49
C GLU A 462 0.95 8.19 3.95
N SER A 463 -0.10 8.37 4.75
CA SER A 463 -0.12 7.86 6.12
C SER A 463 -1.44 7.18 6.44
N ARG A 464 -1.36 6.10 7.21
CA ARG A 464 -2.50 5.53 7.94
C ARG A 464 -2.56 6.16 9.31
N SER A 465 -3.71 6.71 9.63
CA SER A 465 -3.96 7.32 10.93
C SER A 465 -5.31 6.91 11.48
N GLU A 466 -5.45 6.97 12.80
CA GLU A 466 -6.74 6.95 13.48
C GLU A 466 -7.61 8.13 12.99
N TYR A 467 -8.92 7.93 12.87
CA TYR A 467 -9.86 8.95 12.41
C TYR A 467 -9.73 10.26 13.21
N GLU A 468 -9.50 10.17 14.52
CA GLU A 468 -9.35 11.33 15.39
C GLU A 468 -8.18 12.24 15.00
N SER A 469 -7.19 11.71 14.27
CA SER A 469 -5.97 12.42 13.87
C SER A 469 -6.08 13.18 12.55
N TYR A 470 -7.05 12.84 11.69
CA TYR A 470 -7.15 13.46 10.35
C TYR A 470 -7.18 15.00 10.36
N PRO A 471 -7.74 15.70 11.39
CA PRO A 471 -7.73 17.15 11.44
C PRO A 471 -6.34 17.78 11.50
N TYR A 472 -5.31 17.02 11.89
CA TYR A 472 -3.97 17.54 12.22
C TYR A 472 -2.88 17.09 11.25
N ILE A 473 -3.18 16.18 10.33
CA ILE A 473 -2.20 15.56 9.42
C ILE A 473 -2.48 15.94 7.97
N HIS A 474 -1.50 15.69 7.09
CA HIS A 474 -1.61 15.99 5.66
C HIS A 474 -2.01 17.44 5.36
N LEU A 475 -1.50 18.36 6.20
CA LEU A 475 -1.55 19.79 5.96
C LEU A 475 -0.71 20.15 4.74
N PHE A 476 -0.90 21.37 4.24
CA PHE A 476 -0.12 21.90 3.14
C PHE A 476 1.36 21.91 3.51
N LEU A 477 2.18 21.17 2.75
CA LEU A 477 3.60 21.06 3.03
C LEU A 477 4.30 22.37 2.65
N PRO A 478 4.96 23.07 3.59
CA PRO A 478 5.69 24.27 3.26
C PRO A 478 6.81 24.02 2.26
N LEU A 479 7.01 24.97 1.33
CA LEU A 479 8.03 24.87 0.30
C LEU A 479 9.44 24.64 0.87
N ILE A 480 9.75 25.25 2.01
CA ILE A 480 11.06 25.11 2.66
C ILE A 480 11.38 23.65 3.02
N LEU A 481 10.36 22.85 3.39
CA LEU A 481 10.52 21.43 3.68
C LEU A 481 10.71 20.64 2.39
N LEU A 482 9.82 20.85 1.41
CA LEU A 482 9.87 20.15 0.13
C LEU A 482 11.20 20.39 -0.60
N ALA A 483 11.70 21.63 -0.59
CA ALA A 483 12.97 21.99 -1.22
C ALA A 483 14.17 21.23 -0.62
N GLN A 484 14.12 20.91 0.67
CA GLN A 484 15.15 20.11 1.35
C GLN A 484 14.98 18.63 1.03
N TRP A 485 13.77 18.10 1.24
CA TRP A 485 13.47 16.67 1.16
C TRP A 485 13.59 16.09 -0.25
N LEU A 486 13.39 16.92 -1.27
CA LEU A 486 13.29 16.47 -2.65
C LEU A 486 14.49 16.90 -3.50
N VAL A 487 14.81 16.05 -4.46
CA VAL A 487 15.61 16.39 -5.65
C VAL A 487 14.66 16.83 -6.74
N TRP A 488 15.02 17.89 -7.45
CA TRP A 488 14.23 18.52 -8.49
C TRP A 488 14.98 18.37 -9.80
N MET A 489 14.42 17.57 -10.72
CA MET A 489 15.01 17.31 -12.02
C MET A 489 14.08 17.83 -13.11
N GLU A 490 14.49 18.91 -13.76
CA GLU A 490 13.88 19.31 -15.02
C GLU A 490 14.03 18.14 -16.00
N ASN A 491 12.95 17.77 -16.69
CA ASN A 491 13.04 16.70 -17.67
C ASN A 491 13.97 17.17 -18.81
N PRO A 492 15.17 16.59 -18.98
CA PRO A 492 16.16 17.12 -19.90
C PRO A 492 15.83 16.82 -21.37
N ILE A 493 14.74 16.10 -21.63
CA ILE A 493 14.35 15.66 -22.96
C ILE A 493 13.30 16.60 -23.52
N TYR A 494 13.80 17.69 -24.11
CA TYR A 494 13.15 18.40 -25.21
C TYR A 494 14.20 18.86 -26.22
#